data_AF-L0HSQ4-F1
#
_entry.id   AF-L0HSQ4-F1
#
_cell.length_a   1.000
_cell.length_b   1.000
_cell.length_c   1.000
_cell.angle_alpha   90.00
_cell.angle_beta   90.00
_cell.angle_gamma   90.00
#
_symmetry.space_group_name_H-M   'P 1'
#
loop_
_entity.id
_entity.type
_entity.pdbx_description
1 polymer ?
#
loop_
_entity_poly.entity_id
_entity_poly.type
_entity_poly.pdbx_seq_one_letter_code
_entity_poly.pdbx_strand_id
1 'polypeptide(L)'
;VKKLAKKYAAFVAFESVIKQIPRLLGPGLNKAGKFPTLVSHNDKLEEKVNEIKASVKFQLKKVLCMGVAIGNVGMEEKEVYVNTQMSVNFLVSLLKKNW
;
A
#
# COMPACT_ATOMS: atom_id res chain seq x y z
N VAL A 1 18.52 -7.27 2.90
CA VAL A 1 17.17 -6.66 3.09
C VAL A 1 17.08 -5.20 2.65
N LYS A 2 17.94 -4.29 3.15
CA LYS A 2 17.85 -2.84 2.83
C LYS A 2 17.92 -2.49 1.33
N LYS A 3 18.76 -3.19 0.54
CA LYS A 3 18.82 -3.00 -0.93
C LYS A 3 17.51 -3.42 -1.63
N LEU A 4 16.98 -4.58 -1.28
CA LEU A 4 15.70 -5.10 -1.80
C LEU A 4 14.52 -4.20 -1.39
N ALA A 5 14.48 -3.80 -0.12
CA ALA A 5 13.46 -2.90 0.41
C ALA A 5 13.53 -1.48 -0.17
N LYS A 6 14.66 -1.04 -0.74
CA LYS A 6 14.74 0.21 -1.51
C LYS A 6 14.28 0.03 -2.96
N LYS A 7 14.61 -1.11 -3.58
CA LYS A 7 14.33 -1.38 -5.01
C LYS A 7 12.85 -1.64 -5.31
N TYR A 8 12.13 -2.31 -4.41
CA TYR A 8 10.73 -2.68 -4.62
C TYR A 8 9.79 -1.92 -3.69
N ALA A 9 8.65 -1.47 -4.22
CA ALA A 9 7.63 -0.74 -3.45
C ALA A 9 6.80 -1.68 -2.55
N ALA A 10 6.43 -2.85 -3.07
CA ALA A 10 5.63 -3.85 -2.39
C ALA A 10 6.24 -5.25 -2.54
N PHE A 11 5.92 -6.12 -1.59
CA PHE A 11 6.28 -7.54 -1.61
C PHE A 11 5.01 -8.37 -1.51
N VAL A 12 5.01 -9.52 -2.15
CA VAL A 12 3.91 -10.48 -2.10
C VAL A 12 4.49 -11.79 -1.60
N ALA A 13 3.81 -12.42 -0.64
CA ALA A 13 4.26 -13.68 -0.07
C ALA A 13 3.10 -14.67 0.03
N PHE A 14 3.39 -15.92 -0.32
CA PHE A 14 2.45 -17.03 -0.16
C PHE A 14 2.28 -17.39 1.32
N GLU A 15 1.11 -17.91 1.69
CA GLU A 15 0.76 -18.22 3.08
C GLU A 15 1.76 -19.17 3.78
N SER A 16 2.33 -20.14 3.07
CA SER A 16 3.33 -21.05 3.64
C SER A 16 4.65 -20.34 4.01
N VAL A 17 4.98 -19.25 3.32
CA VAL A 17 6.25 -18.50 3.48
C VAL A 17 6.07 -17.30 4.40
N ILE A 18 4.87 -16.70 4.47
CA ILE A 18 4.61 -15.49 5.26
C ILE A 18 4.85 -15.69 6.76
N LYS A 19 4.71 -16.92 7.28
CA LYS A 19 4.99 -17.24 8.70
C LYS A 19 6.48 -17.16 9.06
N GLN A 20 7.37 -17.33 8.07
CA GLN A 20 8.84 -17.30 8.29
C GLN A 20 9.42 -15.89 8.11
N ILE A 21 8.75 -15.04 7.32
CA ILE A 21 9.20 -13.69 6.98
C ILE A 21 9.34 -12.76 8.21
N PRO A 22 8.42 -12.74 9.20
CA PRO A 22 8.59 -11.93 10.41
C PRO A 22 9.87 -12.25 11.17
N ARG A 23 10.27 -13.53 11.24
CA ARG A 23 11.42 -13.97 12.03
C ARG A 23 12.75 -13.64 11.35
N LEU A 24 12.84 -13.83 10.03
CA LEU A 24 14.07 -13.65 9.26
C LEU A 24 14.24 -12.23 8.72
N LEU A 25 13.14 -11.61 8.29
CA LEU A 25 13.13 -10.36 7.52
C LEU A 25 12.33 -9.24 8.20
N GLY A 26 11.67 -9.54 9.33
CA GLY A 26 10.82 -8.61 10.07
C GLY A 26 11.49 -7.29 10.44
N PRO A 27 12.70 -7.27 11.04
CA PRO A 27 13.35 -6.02 11.44
C PRO A 27 13.64 -5.08 10.25
N GLY A 28 13.92 -5.65 9.07
CA GLY A 28 14.26 -4.89 7.87
C GLY A 28 13.05 -4.44 7.06
N LEU A 29 12.03 -5.29 6.91
CA LEU A 29 10.84 -5.01 6.11
C LEU A 29 9.79 -4.22 6.89
N ASN A 30 9.61 -4.48 8.19
CA ASN A 30 8.66 -3.74 9.02
C ASN A 30 9.14 -2.30 9.25
N LYS A 31 10.43 -2.09 9.51
CA LYS A 31 11.04 -0.76 9.63
C LYS A 31 10.97 0.04 8.33
N ALA A 32 10.95 -0.63 7.18
CA ALA A 32 10.75 0.00 5.87
C ALA A 32 9.27 0.23 5.52
N GLY A 33 8.32 -0.26 6.33
CA GLY A 33 6.87 -0.15 6.08
C GLY A 33 6.36 -0.99 4.91
N LYS A 34 7.16 -1.95 4.43
CA LYS A 34 6.93 -2.78 3.23
C LYS A 34 6.71 -4.24 3.62
N PHE A 35 5.77 -4.46 4.53
CA PHE A 35 5.40 -5.82 4.91
C PHE A 35 4.68 -6.51 3.76
N PRO A 36 4.97 -7.79 3.45
CA PRO A 36 4.37 -8.44 2.29
C PRO A 36 2.86 -8.64 2.43
N THR A 37 2.14 -8.52 1.31
CA THR A 37 0.74 -8.90 1.22
C THR A 37 0.63 -10.42 1.11
N LEU A 38 -0.28 -11.03 1.88
CA LEU A 38 -0.58 -12.46 1.83
C LEU A 38 -1.36 -12.79 0.55
N VAL A 39 -0.98 -13.87 -0.12
CA VAL A 39 -1.70 -14.41 -1.28
C VAL A 39 -1.99 -15.88 -1.06
N SER A 40 -3.24 -16.27 -1.34
CA SER A 40 -3.71 -17.66 -1.25
C SER A 40 -3.55 -18.36 -2.60
N HIS A 41 -3.62 -19.70 -2.60
CA HIS A 41 -3.45 -20.51 -3.82
C HIS A 41 -4.55 -20.28 -4.87
N ASN A 42 -5.70 -19.73 -4.47
CA ASN A 42 -6.84 -19.52 -5.35
C ASN A 42 -6.87 -18.10 -5.97
N ASP A 43 -6.00 -17.21 -5.51
CA ASP A 43 -5.94 -15.83 -6.00
C ASP A 43 -5.02 -15.75 -7.23
N LYS A 44 -5.48 -15.10 -8.30
CA LYS A 44 -4.61 -14.79 -9.44
C LYS A 44 -3.59 -13.73 -9.04
N LEU A 45 -2.31 -14.08 -9.15
CA LEU A 45 -1.21 -13.18 -8.83
C LEU A 45 -1.28 -11.86 -9.63
N GLU A 46 -1.71 -11.94 -10.90
CA GLU A 46 -1.79 -10.79 -11.80
C GLU A 46 -2.78 -9.74 -11.31
N GLU A 47 -3.98 -10.16 -10.89
CA GLU A 47 -4.98 -9.25 -10.33
C GLU A 47 -4.46 -8.62 -9.04
N LYS A 48 -3.86 -9.41 -8.14
CA LYS A 48 -3.29 -8.89 -6.89
C LYS A 48 -2.19 -7.87 -7.13
N VAL A 49 -1.34 -8.10 -8.13
CA VAL A 49 -0.27 -7.16 -8.49
C VAL A 49 -0.87 -5.87 -9.05
N ASN A 50 -1.95 -5.95 -9.83
CA ASN A 50 -2.62 -4.77 -10.35
C ASN A 50 -3.30 -3.97 -9.22
N GLU A 51 -3.97 -4.64 -8.29
CA GLU A 51 -4.53 -4.02 -7.09
C GLU A 51 -3.44 -3.30 -6.28
N ILE A 52 -2.31 -3.95 -6.04
CA ILE A 52 -1.21 -3.37 -5.25
C ILE A 52 -0.62 -2.13 -5.97
N LYS A 53 -0.50 -2.16 -7.31
CA LYS A 53 -0.04 -1.01 -8.09
C LYS A 53 -1.02 0.17 -8.06
N ALA A 54 -2.32 -0.11 -8.05
CA ALA A 54 -3.38 0.90 -7.97
C ALA A 54 -3.71 1.33 -6.53
N SER A 55 -3.16 0.65 -5.52
CA SER A 55 -3.39 0.98 -4.12
C SER A 55 -2.46 2.08 -3.62
N VAL A 56 -3.01 3.01 -2.84
CA VAL A 56 -2.23 4.06 -2.18
C VAL A 56 -2.36 3.91 -0.67
N LYS A 57 -1.22 3.91 0.03
CA LYS A 57 -1.18 3.70 1.48
C LYS A 57 -1.29 5.02 2.23
N PHE A 58 -2.42 5.23 2.91
CA PHE A 58 -2.57 6.30 3.88
C PHE A 58 -1.96 5.86 5.22
N GLN A 59 -0.91 6.55 5.67
CA GLN A 59 -0.35 6.36 7.01
C GLN A 59 -0.64 7.59 7.87
N LEU A 60 -1.70 7.51 8.69
CA LEU A 60 -1.88 8.50 9.76
C LEU A 60 -0.77 8.33 10.80
N LYS A 61 0.09 9.35 10.87
CA LYS A 61 1.01 9.59 11.99
C LYS A 61 0.51 10.79 12.79
N LYS A 62 1.12 11.09 13.93
CA LYS A 62 0.90 12.35 14.67
C LYS A 62 1.53 13.53 13.91
N VAL A 63 0.98 13.85 12.74
CA VAL A 63 1.40 14.96 11.88
C VAL A 63 0.17 15.71 11.38
N LEU A 64 0.30 17.02 11.22
CA LEU A 64 -0.79 17.90 10.79
C LEU A 64 -1.03 17.84 9.27
N CYS A 65 -0.01 17.46 8.50
CA CYS A 65 -0.09 17.38 7.04
C CYS A 65 0.32 15.98 6.56
N MET A 66 -0.41 15.45 5.58
CA MET A 66 -0.06 14.22 4.90
C MET A 66 -0.07 14.46 3.39
N GLY A 67 0.94 13.96 2.69
CA GLY A 67 1.00 13.97 1.23
C GLY A 67 0.68 12.58 0.69
N VAL A 68 -0.23 12.51 -0.27
CA VAL A 68 -0.64 11.25 -0.91
C VAL A 68 -0.60 11.44 -2.43
N ALA A 69 -0.05 10.47 -3.15
CA ALA A 69 -0.03 10.50 -4.61
C ALA A 69 -1.35 9.94 -5.15
N ILE A 70 -2.10 10.76 -5.88
CA ILE A 70 -3.50 10.48 -6.26
C ILE A 70 -3.64 10.21 -7.78
N GLY A 71 -2.55 10.31 -8.53
CA GLY A 71 -2.54 10.09 -9.98
C GLY A 71 -1.15 10.20 -10.59
N ASN A 72 -1.06 9.84 -11.88
CA ASN A 72 0.13 9.99 -12.71
C ASN A 72 -0.12 11.04 -13.80
N VAL A 73 0.94 11.64 -14.35
CA VAL A 73 0.87 12.75 -15.32
C VAL A 73 0.15 12.37 -16.62
N GLY A 74 0.07 11.07 -16.94
CA GLY A 74 -0.63 10.56 -18.13
C GLY A 74 -2.09 10.15 -17.94
N MET A 75 -2.69 10.36 -16.76
CA MET A 75 -4.11 10.03 -16.52
C MET A 75 -5.05 11.16 -17.00
N GLU A 76 -6.27 10.80 -17.40
CA GLU A 76 -7.28 11.80 -17.76
C GLU A 76 -7.76 12.60 -16.54
N GLU A 77 -8.17 13.85 -16.76
CA GLU A 77 -8.65 14.75 -15.70
C GLU A 77 -9.84 14.16 -14.93
N LYS A 78 -10.70 13.38 -15.61
CA LYS A 78 -11.84 12.68 -15.00
C LYS A 78 -11.39 11.58 -14.02
N GLU A 79 -10.36 10.81 -14.38
CA GLU A 79 -9.83 9.76 -13.51
C GLU A 79 -9.16 10.37 -12.28
N VAL A 80 -8.41 11.47 -12.47
CA VAL A 80 -7.79 12.21 -11.36
C VAL A 80 -8.86 12.80 -10.43
N TYR A 81 -9.97 13.31 -10.96
CA TYR A 81 -11.09 13.80 -10.17
C TYR A 81 -11.70 12.68 -9.32
N VAL A 82 -11.98 11.53 -9.93
CA VAL A 82 -12.53 10.35 -9.23
C VAL A 82 -11.57 9.85 -8.15
N ASN A 83 -10.27 9.78 -8.44
CA ASN A 83 -9.26 9.39 -7.46
C ASN A 83 -9.14 10.38 -6.30
N THR A 84 -9.29 11.68 -6.58
CA THR A 84 -9.31 12.74 -5.55
C THR A 84 -10.51 12.59 -4.64
N GLN A 85 -11.70 12.38 -5.21
CA GLN A 85 -12.92 12.16 -4.43
C GLN A 85 -12.82 10.90 -3.56
N MET A 86 -12.32 9.78 -4.10
CA MET A 86 -12.08 8.56 -3.33
C MET A 86 -11.08 8.78 -2.19
N SER A 87 -9.99 9.51 -2.45
CA SER A 87 -8.96 9.81 -1.45
C SER A 87 -9.48 10.65 -0.30
N VAL A 88 -10.31 11.66 -0.60
CA VAL A 88 -10.96 12.50 0.42
C VAL A 88 -11.96 11.67 1.24
N ASN A 89 -12.80 10.88 0.57
CA ASN A 89 -13.77 10.01 1.25
C ASN A 89 -13.11 9.00 2.19
N PHE A 90 -11.98 8.41 1.77
CA PHE A 90 -11.21 7.50 2.60
C PHE A 90 -10.53 8.21 3.78
N LEU A 91 -10.05 9.44 3.58
CA LEU A 91 -9.49 10.24 4.67
C LEU A 91 -10.54 10.57 5.74
N VAL A 92 -11.74 10.96 5.32
CA VAL A 92 -12.86 11.26 6.23
C VAL A 92 -13.29 10.01 6.99
N SER A 93 -13.37 8.84 6.34
CA SER A 93 -13.75 7.59 7.02
C SER A 93 -12.74 7.11 8.07
N LEU A 94 -11.47 7.50 7.95
CA LEU A 94 -10.44 7.22 8.95
C LEU A 94 -10.54 8.14 10.19
N LEU A 95 -11.18 9.31 10.06
CA LEU A 95 -11.37 10.25 11.16
C LEU A 95 -12.61 9.85 11.96
N LYS A 96 -12.41 9.38 13.19
CA LYS A 96 -13.50 8.93 14.09
C LYS A 96 -14.57 9.99 14.41
N LYS A 97 -14.34 11.26 14.07
CA LYS A 97 -15.31 12.36 14.24
C LYS A 97 -15.79 12.96 12.91
N ASN A 98 -15.43 12.39 11.76
CA ASN A 98 -15.59 12.96 10.42
C ASN A 98 -14.91 14.32 10.19
N TRP A 99 -14.49 15.02 11.26
CA TRP A 99 -13.56 16.14 11.35
C TRP A 99 -13.35 16.46 12.83
#